data_AF-A0A6P0TT64-F1
#
_entry.id   AF-A0A6P0TT64-F1
#
_cell.length_a   1.000
_cell.length_b   1.000
_cell.length_c   1.000
_cell.angle_alpha   90.00
_cell.angle_beta   90.00
_cell.angle_gamma   90.00
#
_symmetry.space_group_name_H-M   'P 1'
#
loop_
_entity.id
_entity.type
_entity.pdbx_description
1 polymer ?
#
loop_
_entity_poly.entity_id
_entity_poly.type
_entity_poly.pdbx_seq_one_letter_code
_entity_poly.pdbx_strand_id
1 'polypeptide(L)'
;MESEKIVGEKVVNYVYDDVGNRLQKDDSVEGTTTYRYDDNDQLREENSGGETVVYEYDDNGNTISETVNGVEETVYVWDDRNRLVEVRFADGKVVTYGYDDGNIRVSEVVDGVETRFLLDKNRPYAQVLEEYVDGVLDGEYVYGLDLISQIRNGVDSFYWVDGLGSTRGLTDVSGGVVASYTYDAFGNLVRSSGDVENDYLFAGEQFDGELEQYYLRQRFYDAGVGRFTRRDVYEGRIGEPITLHKYVYGNSNPVNNIDPSGLYSVGEAMAASTIADILNQIQFDQGMQAVRLIGGSQGSEMASVMSSVLVAATVPDFLDAMKSFTQLASEGSGIARSILNQKKKVLKFEPGDLVYGPSAGGELRKLNDAAGGERLNNFSKPMELTIGEFSIEMLDSIKNTSNKIHFDLTHVEDLDNIFQGTSTQFNHKITSMELRHIKENWEDFKDNVIFYFDVVTDNNIAKGIPIPGKDFIPF
;
A
#
# COMPACT_ATOMS: atom_id res chain seq x y z
N MET A 1 -11.96 25.99 21.85
CA MET A 1 -11.72 27.28 21.19
C MET A 1 -10.27 27.29 20.76
N GLU A 2 -10.06 27.12 19.46
CA GLU A 2 -8.75 27.34 18.83
C GLU A 2 -8.79 28.72 18.15
N SER A 3 -7.66 29.43 18.15
CA SER A 3 -7.56 30.80 17.64
C SER A 3 -6.39 30.94 16.67
N GLU A 4 -6.65 31.46 15.48
CA GLU A 4 -5.64 31.77 14.46
C GLU A 4 -5.55 33.28 14.22
N LYS A 5 -4.36 33.80 13.93
CA LYS A 5 -4.15 35.20 13.50
C LYS A 5 -3.56 35.23 12.11
N ILE A 6 -4.30 35.76 11.14
CA ILE A 6 -3.90 35.90 9.74
C ILE A 6 -3.53 37.37 9.48
N VAL A 7 -2.54 37.62 8.61
CA VAL A 7 -1.89 38.92 8.33
C VAL A 7 -2.87 40.12 8.44
N GLY A 8 -2.60 41.03 9.39
CA GLY A 8 -3.40 42.24 9.61
C GLY A 8 -4.75 41.97 10.30
N GLU A 9 -4.75 41.98 11.65
CA GLU A 9 -5.92 41.95 12.56
C GLU A 9 -7.01 40.86 12.39
N LYS A 10 -7.02 40.05 11.32
CA LYS A 10 -7.96 38.94 11.15
C LYS A 10 -7.65 37.83 12.17
N VAL A 11 -8.60 37.58 13.06
CA VAL A 11 -8.57 36.49 14.03
C VAL A 11 -9.75 35.57 13.75
N VAL A 12 -9.46 34.28 13.59
CA VAL A 12 -10.49 33.25 13.36
C VAL A 12 -10.51 32.31 14.55
N ASN A 13 -11.70 32.05 15.09
CA ASN A 13 -11.89 31.08 16.17
C ASN A 13 -12.85 29.98 15.75
N TYR A 14 -12.60 28.76 16.23
CA TYR A 14 -13.44 27.61 15.94
C TYR A 14 -14.01 26.98 17.22
N VAL A 15 -15.28 26.56 17.11
CA VAL A 15 -15.97 25.74 18.10
C VAL A 15 -16.27 24.39 17.45
N TYR A 16 -15.98 23.30 18.15
CA TYR A 16 -16.15 21.94 17.67
C TYR A 16 -17.08 21.15 18.59
N ASP A 17 -17.68 20.09 18.04
CA ASP A 17 -18.29 19.02 18.85
C ASP A 17 -17.23 18.02 19.34
N ASP A 18 -17.67 16.97 20.04
CA ASP A 18 -16.79 15.97 20.66
C ASP A 18 -16.07 15.07 19.63
N VAL A 19 -16.54 15.02 18.38
CA VAL A 19 -15.96 14.18 17.32
C VAL A 19 -15.15 14.98 16.30
N GLY A 20 -15.14 16.31 16.41
CA GLY A 20 -14.29 17.20 15.62
C GLY A 20 -15.00 17.90 14.48
N ASN A 21 -16.33 17.84 14.40
CA ASN A 21 -17.09 18.68 13.48
C ASN A 21 -17.05 20.14 13.96
N ARG A 22 -16.81 21.08 13.04
CA ARG A 22 -16.79 22.52 13.33
C ARG A 22 -18.23 23.02 13.47
N LEU A 23 -18.70 23.31 14.68
CA LEU A 23 -20.03 23.87 14.91
C LEU A 23 -20.12 25.36 14.58
N GLN A 24 -19.02 26.10 14.74
CA GLN A 24 -18.99 27.55 14.52
C GLN A 24 -17.58 28.01 14.11
N LYS A 25 -17.52 28.98 13.19
CA LYS A 25 -16.34 29.77 12.81
C LYS A 25 -16.63 31.23 13.11
N ASP A 26 -15.88 31.83 14.02
CA ASP A 26 -15.95 33.26 14.32
C ASP A 26 -14.78 33.98 13.67
N ASP A 27 -15.07 34.64 12.56
CA ASP A 27 -14.11 35.46 11.82
C ASP A 27 -14.26 36.93 12.23
N SER A 28 -13.16 37.55 12.70
CA SER A 28 -13.21 38.95 13.16
C SER A 28 -13.48 39.96 12.04
N VAL A 29 -13.41 39.54 10.77
CA VAL A 29 -13.63 40.39 9.59
C VAL A 29 -14.90 39.97 8.84
N GLU A 30 -15.07 38.66 8.60
CA GLU A 30 -16.19 38.11 7.81
C GLU A 30 -17.45 37.80 8.65
N GLY A 31 -17.31 37.77 9.98
CA GLY A 31 -18.41 37.48 10.89
C GLY A 31 -18.47 36.01 11.30
N THR A 32 -19.64 35.60 11.83
CA THR A 32 -19.84 34.24 12.33
C THR A 32 -20.50 33.36 11.29
N THR A 33 -19.93 32.19 11.07
CA THR A 33 -20.51 31.08 10.32
C THR A 33 -20.88 29.95 11.28
N THR A 34 -22.06 29.35 11.09
CA THR A 34 -22.52 28.19 11.90
C THR A 34 -22.81 27.00 11.02
N TYR A 35 -22.56 25.81 11.55
CA TYR A 35 -22.68 24.56 10.80
C TYR A 35 -23.54 23.54 11.57
N ARG A 36 -24.30 22.73 10.85
CA ARG A 36 -25.12 21.66 11.41
C ARG A 36 -24.79 20.34 10.74
N TYR A 37 -24.66 19.30 11.54
CA TYR A 37 -24.32 17.95 11.08
C TYR A 37 -25.42 16.96 11.46
N ASP A 38 -25.46 15.83 10.74
CA ASP A 38 -26.25 14.67 11.16
C ASP A 38 -25.42 13.66 11.96
N ASP A 39 -26.05 12.55 12.34
CA ASP A 39 -25.43 11.48 13.13
C ASP A 39 -24.30 10.73 12.40
N ASN A 40 -24.11 10.96 11.08
CA ASN A 40 -23.04 10.38 10.27
C ASN A 40 -21.92 11.40 10.00
N ASP A 41 -21.88 12.51 10.74
CA ASP A 41 -20.94 13.61 10.56
C ASP A 41 -21.05 14.31 9.19
N GLN A 42 -22.18 14.17 8.50
CA GLN A 42 -22.42 14.84 7.21
C GLN A 42 -22.87 16.27 7.45
N LEU A 43 -22.26 17.23 6.76
CA LEU A 43 -22.59 18.65 6.91
C LEU A 43 -23.95 18.88 6.25
N ARG A 44 -25.00 19.22 6.98
CA ARG A 44 -26.34 19.42 6.40
C ARG A 44 -26.65 20.86 6.09
N GLU A 45 -26.10 21.78 6.87
CA GLU A 45 -26.41 23.20 6.75
C GLU A 45 -25.22 24.05 7.17
N GLU A 46 -24.93 25.08 6.40
CA GLU A 46 -24.01 26.16 6.72
C GLU A 46 -24.75 27.49 6.64
N ASN A 47 -24.56 28.35 7.63
CA ASN A 47 -25.13 29.70 7.65
C ASN A 47 -24.03 30.73 7.85
N SER A 48 -23.87 31.64 6.89
CA SER A 48 -22.85 32.69 6.91
C SER A 48 -23.43 33.99 6.35
N GLY A 49 -23.30 35.11 7.07
CA GLY A 49 -23.66 36.43 6.52
C GLY A 49 -25.13 36.62 6.08
N GLY A 50 -26.05 35.71 6.44
CA GLY A 50 -27.44 35.70 5.99
C GLY A 50 -27.71 34.79 4.78
N GLU A 51 -26.68 34.12 4.27
CA GLU A 51 -26.77 33.05 3.29
C GLU A 51 -26.83 31.69 4.01
N THR A 52 -27.67 30.80 3.50
CA THR A 52 -27.79 29.42 3.99
C THR A 52 -27.46 28.47 2.85
N VAL A 53 -26.46 27.61 3.04
CA VAL A 53 -26.13 26.52 2.13
C VAL A 53 -26.65 25.22 2.73
N VAL A 54 -27.43 24.47 1.97
CA VAL A 54 -27.95 23.15 2.36
C VAL A 54 -27.27 22.09 1.52
N TYR A 55 -26.83 21.02 2.15
CA TYR A 55 -26.12 19.93 1.48
C TYR A 55 -26.89 18.62 1.58
N GLU A 56 -26.96 17.88 0.47
CA GLU A 56 -27.52 16.54 0.42
C GLU A 56 -26.46 15.48 0.10
N TYR A 57 -26.72 14.26 0.54
CA TYR A 57 -25.79 13.14 0.43
C TYR A 57 -26.51 11.91 -0.08
N ASP A 58 -25.79 11.06 -0.81
CA ASP A 58 -26.25 9.70 -1.11
C ASP A 58 -26.01 8.74 0.08
N ASP A 59 -26.49 7.50 -0.07
CA ASP A 59 -26.34 6.44 0.93
C ASP A 59 -24.87 6.02 1.15
N ASN A 60 -23.97 6.31 0.19
CA ASN A 60 -22.54 6.06 0.32
C ASN A 60 -21.82 7.21 1.07
N GLY A 61 -22.52 8.33 1.29
CA GLY A 61 -22.00 9.51 1.95
C GLY A 61 -21.19 10.44 1.05
N ASN A 62 -21.45 10.41 -0.25
CA ASN A 62 -20.97 11.42 -1.19
C ASN A 62 -21.93 12.62 -1.19
N THR A 63 -21.42 13.86 -1.18
CA THR A 63 -22.26 15.05 -1.39
C THR A 63 -22.85 15.00 -2.81
N ILE A 64 -24.17 15.06 -2.95
CA ILE A 64 -24.87 15.03 -4.25
C ILE A 64 -25.43 16.38 -4.66
N SER A 65 -25.65 17.28 -3.71
CA SER A 65 -26.01 18.67 -3.99
C SER A 65 -25.57 19.61 -2.88
N GLU A 66 -25.33 20.85 -3.28
CA GLU A 66 -25.32 22.01 -2.40
C GLU A 66 -26.31 23.03 -2.96
N THR A 67 -27.07 23.70 -2.11
CA THR A 67 -28.04 24.70 -2.54
C THR A 67 -27.92 25.97 -1.71
N VAL A 68 -27.51 27.06 -2.34
CA VAL A 68 -27.42 28.37 -1.71
C VAL A 68 -28.79 29.04 -1.73
N ASN A 69 -29.26 29.43 -0.55
CA ASN A 69 -30.53 30.12 -0.30
C ASN A 69 -31.78 29.43 -0.88
N GLY A 70 -31.71 28.13 -1.14
CA GLY A 70 -32.79 27.36 -1.77
C GLY A 70 -33.01 27.66 -3.25
N VAL A 71 -32.04 28.30 -3.93
CA VAL A 71 -32.20 28.74 -5.33
C VAL A 71 -31.02 28.31 -6.21
N GLU A 72 -29.79 28.54 -5.78
CA GLU A 72 -28.60 28.25 -6.57
C GLU A 72 -28.09 26.85 -6.20
N GLU A 73 -28.53 25.86 -6.98
CA GLU A 73 -28.19 24.45 -6.78
C GLU A 73 -26.99 24.04 -7.64
N THR A 74 -25.96 23.48 -7.00
CA THR A 74 -24.89 22.74 -7.66
C THR A 74 -25.10 21.25 -7.43
N VAL A 75 -25.06 20.44 -8.49
CA VAL A 75 -25.29 18.99 -8.46
C VAL A 75 -24.00 18.24 -8.75
N TYR A 76 -23.69 17.25 -7.92
CA TYR A 76 -22.51 16.38 -8.05
C TYR A 76 -22.94 14.97 -8.45
N VAL A 77 -22.33 14.45 -9.51
CA VAL A 77 -22.63 13.13 -10.05
C VAL A 77 -21.44 12.20 -9.83
N TRP A 78 -21.72 11.06 -9.20
CA TRP A 78 -20.73 10.07 -8.83
C TRP A 78 -20.93 8.79 -9.64
N ASP A 79 -19.83 8.10 -9.97
CA ASP A 79 -19.89 6.77 -10.57
C ASP A 79 -19.98 5.64 -9.53
N ASP A 80 -20.07 4.41 -10.01
CA ASP A 80 -20.16 3.20 -9.18
C ASP A 80 -18.92 2.91 -8.33
N ARG A 81 -17.83 3.63 -8.57
CA ARG A 81 -16.58 3.59 -7.79
C ARG A 81 -16.45 4.79 -6.84
N ASN A 82 -17.55 5.53 -6.61
CA ASN A 82 -17.60 6.75 -5.80
C ASN A 82 -16.66 7.85 -6.30
N ARG A 83 -16.40 7.95 -7.61
CA ARG A 83 -15.59 9.03 -8.19
C ARG A 83 -16.49 10.13 -8.72
N LEU A 84 -16.14 11.40 -8.47
CA LEU A 84 -16.89 12.55 -8.97
C LEU A 84 -16.66 12.67 -10.47
N VAL A 85 -17.65 12.38 -11.29
CA VAL A 85 -17.50 12.35 -12.76
C VAL A 85 -18.10 13.56 -13.45
N GLU A 86 -19.03 14.26 -12.80
CA GLU A 86 -19.66 15.46 -13.36
C GLU A 86 -20.16 16.39 -12.25
N VAL A 87 -20.05 17.69 -12.49
CA VAL A 87 -20.64 18.75 -11.66
C VAL A 87 -21.44 19.68 -12.56
N ARG A 88 -22.65 20.01 -12.11
CA ARG A 88 -23.55 20.93 -12.80
C ARG A 88 -23.84 22.12 -11.89
N PHE A 89 -23.43 23.31 -12.31
CA PHE A 89 -23.64 24.53 -11.55
C PHE A 89 -24.98 25.18 -11.89
N ALA A 90 -25.47 26.03 -10.98
CA ALA A 90 -26.74 26.74 -11.11
C ALA A 90 -26.82 27.64 -12.35
N ASP A 91 -25.69 28.17 -12.81
CA ASP A 91 -25.57 29.02 -14.00
C ASP A 91 -25.58 28.23 -15.33
N GLY A 92 -25.63 26.90 -15.25
CA GLY A 92 -25.64 25.98 -16.39
C GLY A 92 -24.25 25.49 -16.82
N LYS A 93 -23.17 25.93 -16.15
CA LYS A 93 -21.82 25.39 -16.37
C LYS A 93 -21.77 23.92 -16.00
N VAL A 94 -21.01 23.15 -16.79
CA VAL A 94 -20.79 21.72 -16.55
C VAL A 94 -19.31 21.42 -16.60
N VAL A 95 -18.84 20.72 -15.57
CA VAL A 95 -17.48 20.19 -15.48
C VAL A 95 -17.56 18.67 -15.43
N THR A 96 -16.69 17.98 -16.16
CA THR A 96 -16.61 16.51 -16.11
C THR A 96 -15.18 16.06 -15.86
N TYR A 97 -15.02 14.92 -15.21
CA TYR A 97 -13.72 14.38 -14.83
C TYR A 97 -13.52 12.96 -15.36
N GLY A 98 -12.35 12.70 -15.92
CA GLY A 98 -11.91 11.38 -16.37
C GLY A 98 -10.89 10.78 -15.41
N TYR A 99 -10.99 9.47 -15.19
CA TYR A 99 -10.13 8.74 -14.26
C TYR A 99 -9.52 7.50 -14.92
N ASP A 100 -8.33 7.14 -14.50
CA ASP A 100 -7.72 5.87 -14.84
C ASP A 100 -8.26 4.69 -14.00
N ASP A 101 -7.65 3.52 -14.17
CA ASP A 101 -7.97 2.28 -13.45
C ASP A 101 -7.53 2.30 -11.97
N GLY A 102 -6.61 3.20 -11.60
CA GLY A 102 -6.16 3.45 -10.23
C GLY A 102 -6.98 4.51 -9.49
N ASN A 103 -8.10 4.96 -10.06
CA ASN A 103 -8.95 6.03 -9.55
C ASN A 103 -8.25 7.39 -9.44
N ILE A 104 -7.21 7.63 -10.25
CA ILE A 104 -6.56 8.94 -10.35
C ILE A 104 -7.13 9.70 -11.54
N ARG A 105 -7.42 10.98 -11.34
CA ARG A 105 -7.93 11.90 -12.37
C ARG A 105 -6.86 12.09 -13.43
N VAL A 106 -7.22 11.81 -14.67
CA VAL A 106 -6.35 11.92 -15.85
C VAL A 106 -6.86 12.96 -16.85
N SER A 107 -8.09 13.44 -16.68
CA SER A 107 -8.61 14.54 -17.47
C SER A 107 -9.72 15.30 -16.76
N GLU A 108 -9.96 16.50 -17.23
CA GLU A 108 -11.16 17.29 -16.94
C GLU A 108 -11.65 17.97 -18.22
N VAL A 109 -12.94 18.26 -18.27
CA VAL A 109 -13.55 19.04 -19.34
C VAL A 109 -14.36 20.15 -18.73
N VAL A 110 -13.99 21.38 -19.02
CA VAL A 110 -14.64 22.61 -18.55
C VAL A 110 -15.18 23.34 -19.76
N ASP A 111 -16.49 23.57 -19.83
CA ASP A 111 -17.15 24.27 -20.95
C ASP A 111 -16.79 23.73 -22.35
N GLY A 112 -16.49 22.44 -22.43
CA GLY A 112 -16.13 21.74 -23.67
C GLY A 112 -14.64 21.76 -24.05
N VAL A 113 -13.78 22.40 -23.24
CA VAL A 113 -12.32 22.37 -23.39
C VAL A 113 -11.77 21.23 -22.55
N GLU A 114 -11.00 20.32 -23.15
CA GLU A 114 -10.42 19.16 -22.44
C GLU A 114 -8.99 19.48 -21.99
N THR A 115 -8.73 19.30 -20.69
CA THR A 115 -7.38 19.23 -20.14
C THR A 115 -7.04 17.79 -19.79
N ARG A 116 -5.92 17.26 -20.29
CA ARG A 116 -5.40 15.93 -19.94
C ARG A 116 -4.11 16.01 -19.14
N PHE A 117 -3.98 15.14 -18.16
CA PHE A 117 -2.84 15.08 -17.26
C PHE A 117 -1.95 13.87 -17.59
N LEU A 118 -0.66 14.12 -17.83
CA LEU A 118 0.36 13.06 -17.79
C LEU A 118 0.86 12.91 -16.35
N LEU A 119 0.68 11.73 -15.76
CA LEU A 119 0.99 11.48 -14.36
C LEU A 119 2.29 10.68 -14.18
N ASP A 120 3.14 11.07 -13.23
CA ASP A 120 4.17 10.21 -12.66
C ASP A 120 3.57 9.38 -11.52
N LYS A 121 3.49 8.06 -11.75
CA LYS A 121 3.03 7.09 -10.75
C LYS A 121 4.20 6.37 -10.03
N ASN A 122 5.45 6.71 -10.34
CA ASN A 122 6.63 6.08 -9.73
C ASN A 122 7.07 6.77 -8.43
N ARG A 123 6.44 7.90 -8.09
CA ARG A 123 6.59 8.60 -6.81
C ARG A 123 5.59 8.03 -5.80
N PRO A 124 5.75 8.33 -4.49
CA PRO A 124 4.86 7.80 -3.47
C PRO A 124 3.38 7.95 -3.82
N TYR A 125 2.98 9.10 -4.36
CA TYR A 125 1.66 9.41 -4.92
C TYR A 125 1.77 9.91 -6.36
N ALA A 126 0.67 9.79 -7.09
CA ALA A 126 0.55 10.33 -8.43
C ALA A 126 0.71 11.86 -8.43
N GLN A 127 1.53 12.36 -9.36
CA GLN A 127 1.81 13.78 -9.56
C GLN A 127 1.72 14.10 -11.06
N VAL A 128 1.15 15.25 -11.40
CA VAL A 128 1.04 15.68 -12.80
C VAL A 128 2.40 16.19 -13.26
N LEU A 129 2.96 15.58 -14.29
CA LEU A 129 4.17 16.07 -14.94
C LEU A 129 3.86 17.06 -16.06
N GLU A 130 2.77 16.83 -16.80
CA GLU A 130 2.40 17.64 -17.95
C GLU A 130 0.88 17.77 -18.05
N GLU A 131 0.44 18.92 -18.56
CA GLU A 131 -0.94 19.26 -18.86
C GLU A 131 -1.09 19.53 -20.35
N TYR A 132 -2.13 18.96 -20.94
CA TYR A 132 -2.44 19.11 -22.35
C TYR A 132 -3.85 19.67 -22.52
N VAL A 133 -3.96 20.91 -23.00
CA VAL A 133 -5.23 21.56 -23.32
C VAL A 133 -5.55 21.32 -24.80
N ASP A 134 -6.66 20.64 -25.07
CA ASP A 134 -7.06 20.19 -26.42
C ASP A 134 -5.93 19.47 -27.20
N GLY A 135 -5.09 18.74 -26.45
CA GLY A 135 -3.96 17.98 -26.98
C GLY A 135 -2.69 18.80 -27.24
N VAL A 136 -2.66 20.07 -26.87
CA VAL A 136 -1.47 20.93 -26.92
C VAL A 136 -0.87 21.03 -25.52
N LEU A 137 0.44 20.79 -25.41
CA LEU A 137 1.16 20.94 -24.14
C LEU A 137 1.02 22.38 -23.64
N ASP A 138 0.46 22.54 -22.45
CA ASP A 138 0.17 23.83 -21.81
C ASP A 138 1.04 24.07 -20.57
N GLY A 139 1.17 23.04 -19.73
CA GLY A 139 1.96 23.07 -18.50
C GLY A 139 2.92 21.90 -18.38
N GLU A 140 4.12 22.16 -17.87
CA GLU A 140 5.13 21.15 -17.50
C GLU A 140 5.58 21.40 -16.06
N TYR A 141 5.75 20.35 -15.26
CA TYR A 141 6.10 20.44 -13.86
C TYR A 141 7.34 19.61 -13.51
N VAL A 142 8.22 20.19 -12.72
CA VAL A 142 9.42 19.52 -12.20
C VAL A 142 9.30 19.39 -10.70
N TYR A 143 9.54 18.18 -10.21
CA TYR A 143 9.51 17.86 -8.79
C TYR A 143 10.86 17.31 -8.28
N GLY A 144 11.17 17.61 -7.03
CA GLY A 144 12.26 16.99 -6.26
C GLY A 144 11.72 16.27 -5.04
N LEU A 145 11.94 16.82 -3.85
CA LEU A 145 11.15 16.43 -2.68
C LEU A 145 9.75 17.06 -2.77
N ASP A 146 9.71 18.37 -3.07
CA ASP A 146 8.49 19.14 -3.35
C ASP A 146 8.40 19.57 -4.83
N LEU A 147 7.35 20.29 -5.19
CA LEU A 147 7.21 20.96 -6.49
C LEU A 147 8.27 22.05 -6.63
N ILE A 148 9.09 21.99 -7.68
CA ILE A 148 10.25 22.88 -7.88
C ILE A 148 9.91 24.00 -8.86
N SER A 149 9.36 23.66 -10.01
CA SER A 149 9.10 24.63 -11.08
C SER A 149 7.95 24.20 -11.97
N GLN A 150 7.36 25.17 -12.65
CA GLN A 150 6.47 24.96 -13.78
C GLN A 150 6.99 25.71 -15.01
N ILE A 151 6.67 25.20 -16.19
CA ILE A 151 6.77 25.90 -17.47
C ILE A 151 5.36 25.98 -18.02
N ARG A 152 4.82 27.19 -18.15
CA ARG A 152 3.54 27.45 -18.83
C ARG A 152 3.74 28.44 -19.93
N ASN A 153 3.19 28.19 -21.12
CA ASN A 153 3.35 29.06 -22.28
C ASN A 153 4.82 29.41 -22.61
N GLY A 154 5.75 28.49 -22.33
CA GLY A 154 7.19 28.68 -22.52
C GLY A 154 7.86 29.63 -21.52
N VAL A 155 7.19 29.95 -20.40
CA VAL A 155 7.72 30.79 -19.32
C VAL A 155 7.95 29.94 -18.08
N ASP A 156 9.22 29.87 -17.65
CA ASP A 156 9.60 29.21 -16.41
C ASP A 156 9.23 30.05 -15.18
N SER A 157 8.70 29.38 -14.15
CA SER A 157 8.56 29.93 -12.81
C SER A 157 8.87 28.89 -11.74
N PHE A 158 9.39 29.34 -10.59
CA PHE A 158 9.95 28.49 -9.53
C PHE A 158 9.16 28.66 -8.24
N TYR A 159 8.78 27.54 -7.63
CA TYR A 159 7.95 27.50 -6.43
C TYR A 159 8.74 27.79 -5.17
N TRP A 160 8.09 28.54 -4.27
CA TRP A 160 8.53 28.76 -2.89
C TRP A 160 7.47 28.17 -1.98
N VAL A 161 7.80 27.10 -1.27
CA VAL A 161 6.87 26.40 -0.38
C VAL A 161 7.18 26.66 1.08
N ASP A 162 6.17 26.56 1.95
CA ASP A 162 6.38 26.51 3.40
C ASP A 162 6.66 25.08 3.90
N GLY A 163 6.79 24.89 5.22
CA GLY A 163 7.12 23.59 5.82
C GLY A 163 6.09 22.49 5.55
N LEU A 164 4.84 22.88 5.28
CA LEU A 164 3.75 21.97 4.91
C LEU A 164 3.79 21.60 3.41
N GLY A 165 4.61 22.28 2.61
CA GLY A 165 4.61 22.18 1.15
C GLY A 165 3.66 23.15 0.45
N SER A 166 2.99 24.05 1.18
CA SER A 166 2.05 25.01 0.58
C SER A 166 2.80 26.07 -0.22
N THR A 167 2.36 26.32 -1.46
CA THR A 167 2.95 27.36 -2.32
C THR A 167 2.73 28.74 -1.71
N ARG A 168 3.81 29.42 -1.31
CA ARG A 168 3.81 30.79 -0.78
C ARG A 168 4.11 31.85 -1.83
N GLY A 169 4.76 31.46 -2.92
CA GLY A 169 4.97 32.32 -4.07
C GLY A 169 5.70 31.64 -5.20
N LEU A 170 5.77 32.34 -6.32
CA LEU A 170 6.55 31.95 -7.49
C LEU A 170 7.54 33.05 -7.83
N THR A 171 8.72 32.66 -8.31
CA THR A 171 9.72 33.58 -8.88
C THR A 171 9.98 33.30 -10.35
N ASP A 172 10.32 34.33 -11.11
CA ASP A 172 10.85 34.20 -12.47
C ASP A 172 12.31 33.71 -12.48
N VAL A 173 12.86 33.49 -13.69
CA VAL A 173 14.27 33.09 -13.90
C VAL A 173 15.31 34.07 -13.37
N SER A 174 14.92 35.33 -13.10
CA SER A 174 15.79 36.36 -12.52
C SER A 174 15.67 36.42 -10.98
N GLY A 175 14.80 35.60 -10.38
CA GLY A 175 14.51 35.59 -8.95
C GLY A 175 13.52 36.67 -8.51
N GLY A 176 12.85 37.35 -9.44
CA GLY A 176 11.78 38.31 -9.13
C GLY A 176 10.50 37.58 -8.74
N VAL A 177 9.84 37.99 -7.64
CA VAL A 177 8.57 37.40 -7.21
C VAL A 177 7.46 37.80 -8.19
N VAL A 178 6.85 36.80 -8.84
CA VAL A 178 5.79 36.97 -9.84
C VAL A 178 4.41 36.58 -9.33
N ALA A 179 4.35 35.78 -8.27
CA ALA A 179 3.11 35.49 -7.55
C ALA A 179 3.35 35.28 -6.05
N SER A 180 2.33 35.53 -5.23
CA SER A 180 2.38 35.23 -3.78
C SER A 180 1.01 34.77 -3.28
N TYR A 181 1.00 33.90 -2.27
CA TYR A 181 -0.23 33.31 -1.72
C TYR A 181 -0.18 33.28 -0.19
N THR A 182 -1.33 33.57 0.42
CA THR A 182 -1.55 33.53 1.87
C THR A 182 -2.82 32.74 2.14
N TYR A 183 -2.71 31.75 3.02
CA TYR A 183 -3.81 30.89 3.40
C TYR A 183 -4.23 31.13 4.86
N ASP A 184 -5.43 30.68 5.19
CA ASP A 184 -5.78 30.36 6.58
C ASP A 184 -5.27 28.96 6.98
N ALA A 185 -5.51 28.55 8.22
CA ALA A 185 -5.08 27.26 8.74
C ALA A 185 -5.59 26.06 7.92
N PHE A 186 -6.78 26.17 7.32
CA PHE A 186 -7.41 25.09 6.57
C PHE A 186 -7.08 25.14 5.07
N GLY A 187 -6.28 26.10 4.62
CA GLY A 187 -5.86 26.21 3.23
C GLY A 187 -6.77 27.09 2.35
N ASN A 188 -7.70 27.84 2.95
CA ASN A 188 -8.46 28.84 2.19
C ASN A 188 -7.54 29.95 1.74
N LEU A 189 -7.61 30.32 0.46
CA LEU A 189 -6.80 31.39 -0.09
C LEU A 189 -7.35 32.75 0.38
N VAL A 190 -6.67 33.37 1.36
CA VAL A 190 -7.05 34.67 1.92
C VAL A 190 -6.55 35.82 1.06
N ARG A 191 -5.39 35.64 0.43
CA ARG A 191 -4.80 36.65 -0.43
C ARG A 191 -3.87 36.02 -1.45
N SER A 192 -4.01 36.42 -2.70
CA SER A 192 -3.05 36.18 -3.76
C SER A 192 -2.60 37.48 -4.42
N SER A 193 -1.54 37.40 -5.22
CA SER A 193 -1.08 38.48 -6.10
C SER A 193 -0.38 37.91 -7.32
N GLY A 194 -0.35 38.66 -8.41
CA GLY A 194 0.30 38.26 -9.66
C GLY A 194 -0.69 37.62 -10.63
N ASP A 195 -0.31 37.57 -11.89
CA ASP A 195 -1.13 37.06 -13.00
C ASP A 195 -0.55 35.74 -13.57
N VAL A 196 0.31 35.07 -12.80
CA VAL A 196 0.86 33.77 -13.18
C VAL A 196 -0.18 32.70 -12.85
N GLU A 197 -0.57 31.97 -13.88
CA GLU A 197 -1.43 30.79 -13.76
C GLU A 197 -0.74 29.70 -12.93
N ASN A 198 -1.43 29.19 -11.92
CA ASN A 198 -0.92 28.18 -11.01
C ASN A 198 -2.06 27.52 -10.24
N ASP A 199 -2.16 26.20 -10.37
CA ASP A 199 -3.16 25.40 -9.68
C ASP A 199 -2.61 24.73 -8.42
N TYR A 200 -1.30 24.74 -8.19
CA TYR A 200 -0.69 24.08 -7.03
C TYR A 200 -0.56 25.06 -5.87
N LEU A 201 -1.47 24.96 -4.91
CA LEU A 201 -1.64 25.94 -3.83
C LEU A 201 -1.33 25.32 -2.45
N PHE A 202 -2.33 25.18 -1.57
CA PHE A 202 -2.16 24.65 -0.23
C PHE A 202 -1.64 23.20 -0.22
N ALA A 203 -0.67 22.91 0.66
CA ALA A 203 0.06 21.64 0.75
C ALA A 203 0.65 21.14 -0.58
N GLY A 204 0.78 22.00 -1.59
CA GLY A 204 1.25 21.63 -2.93
C GLY A 204 0.24 20.78 -3.71
N GLU A 205 -1.01 20.72 -3.27
CA GLU A 205 -2.07 19.97 -3.92
C GLU A 205 -2.74 20.79 -5.03
N GLN A 206 -3.23 20.10 -6.06
CA GLN A 206 -3.89 20.74 -7.20
C GLN A 206 -5.25 21.31 -6.76
N PHE A 207 -5.44 22.61 -6.97
CA PHE A 207 -6.68 23.33 -6.75
C PHE A 207 -7.51 23.31 -8.03
N ASP A 208 -8.73 22.81 -7.92
CA ASP A 208 -9.73 22.88 -8.96
C ASP A 208 -10.45 24.23 -8.84
N GLY A 209 -10.11 25.16 -9.74
CA GLY A 209 -10.66 26.51 -9.72
C GLY A 209 -12.16 26.58 -10.00
N GLU A 210 -12.76 25.52 -10.55
CA GLU A 210 -14.19 25.47 -10.83
C GLU A 210 -15.00 25.05 -9.61
N LEU A 211 -14.45 24.13 -8.81
CA LEU A 211 -15.08 23.69 -7.56
C LEU A 211 -14.65 24.51 -6.34
N GLU A 212 -13.60 25.32 -6.48
CA GLU A 212 -12.88 25.93 -5.37
C GLU A 212 -12.40 24.90 -4.32
N GLN A 213 -12.00 23.71 -4.79
CA GLN A 213 -11.63 22.56 -3.96
C GLN A 213 -10.26 22.02 -4.35
N TYR A 214 -9.56 21.42 -3.39
CA TYR A 214 -8.31 20.73 -3.66
C TYR A 214 -8.57 19.29 -4.08
N TYR A 215 -8.00 18.86 -5.20
CA TYR A 215 -8.04 17.48 -5.65
C TYR A 215 -6.90 16.68 -5.02
N LEU A 216 -7.21 15.86 -4.02
CA LEU A 216 -6.25 15.04 -3.30
C LEU A 216 -6.24 13.61 -3.84
N ARG A 217 -6.27 13.40 -5.16
CA ARG A 217 -6.30 12.07 -5.80
C ARG A 217 -7.60 11.31 -5.53
N GLN A 218 -7.80 10.79 -4.33
CA GLN A 218 -8.99 10.00 -4.03
C GLN A 218 -10.18 10.90 -3.72
N ARG A 219 -10.00 12.01 -3.00
CA ARG A 219 -11.09 12.89 -2.57
C ARG A 219 -10.84 14.34 -2.94
N PHE A 220 -11.92 15.09 -3.11
CA PHE A 220 -11.88 16.55 -3.14
C PHE A 220 -12.01 17.09 -1.72
N TYR A 221 -11.13 18.02 -1.38
CA TYR A 221 -11.07 18.71 -0.10
C TYR A 221 -11.57 20.14 -0.27
N ASP A 222 -12.65 20.46 0.42
CA ASP A 222 -13.17 21.82 0.53
C ASP A 222 -12.55 22.49 1.75
N ALA A 223 -11.66 23.45 1.49
CA ALA A 223 -10.99 24.22 2.53
C ALA A 223 -11.96 25.18 3.25
N GLY A 224 -13.02 25.65 2.58
CA GLY A 224 -13.99 26.61 3.11
C GLY A 224 -14.69 26.05 4.33
N VAL A 225 -15.19 24.82 4.20
CA VAL A 225 -15.80 24.07 5.31
C VAL A 225 -14.80 23.17 6.06
N GLY A 226 -13.57 23.01 5.54
CA GLY A 226 -12.48 22.28 6.18
C GLY A 226 -12.69 20.75 6.18
N ARG A 227 -13.28 20.20 5.11
CA ARG A 227 -13.60 18.77 5.01
C ARG A 227 -13.64 18.24 3.58
N PHE A 228 -13.60 16.92 3.47
CA PHE A 228 -13.79 16.22 2.20
C PHE A 228 -15.26 16.16 1.78
N THR A 229 -15.51 16.12 0.46
CA THR A 229 -16.86 16.04 -0.14
C THR A 229 -17.44 14.63 -0.22
N ARG A 230 -16.67 13.62 0.17
CA ARG A 230 -17.15 12.26 0.33
C ARG A 230 -16.54 11.56 1.52
N ARG A 231 -17.25 10.52 1.96
CA ARG A 231 -16.85 9.66 3.07
C ARG A 231 -15.49 8.98 2.81
N ASP A 232 -14.65 8.95 3.83
CA ASP A 232 -13.44 8.11 3.84
C ASP A 232 -13.79 6.62 3.78
N VAL A 233 -13.07 5.88 2.94
CA VAL A 233 -13.16 4.41 2.91
C VAL A 233 -12.22 3.77 3.92
N TYR A 234 -11.26 4.52 4.46
CA TYR A 234 -10.42 4.06 5.55
C TYR A 234 -11.24 3.96 6.85
N GLU A 235 -11.14 2.81 7.52
CA GLU A 235 -11.90 2.55 8.73
C GLU A 235 -11.40 3.33 9.94
N GLY A 236 -10.15 3.83 9.89
CA GLY A 236 -9.50 4.45 11.02
C GLY A 236 -8.95 3.44 12.03
N ARG A 237 -8.42 3.95 13.14
CA ARG A 237 -7.84 3.15 14.23
C ARG A 237 -8.64 3.39 15.49
N ILE A 238 -9.13 2.31 16.11
CA ILE A 238 -9.89 2.37 17.37
C ILE A 238 -9.07 3.02 18.50
N GLY A 239 -7.73 2.88 18.47
CA GLY A 239 -6.83 3.53 19.43
C GLY A 239 -6.59 5.02 19.20
N GLU A 240 -7.01 5.57 18.05
CA GLU A 240 -6.84 6.96 17.65
C GLU A 240 -8.20 7.52 17.17
N PRO A 241 -9.12 7.87 18.08
CA PRO A 241 -10.52 8.13 17.75
C PRO A 241 -10.76 9.16 16.65
N ILE A 242 -9.90 10.18 16.53
CA ILE A 242 -10.02 11.20 15.47
C ILE A 242 -9.94 10.62 14.06
N THR A 243 -9.22 9.51 13.88
CA THR A 243 -9.09 8.82 12.59
C THR A 243 -10.36 8.05 12.19
N LEU A 244 -11.33 7.90 13.10
CA LEU A 244 -12.62 7.28 12.80
C LEU A 244 -13.57 8.26 12.11
N HIS A 245 -13.32 9.57 12.23
CA HIS A 245 -14.13 10.60 11.60
C HIS A 245 -13.93 10.59 10.08
N LYS A 246 -15.03 10.54 9.30
CA LYS A 246 -14.98 10.18 7.88
C LYS A 246 -14.80 11.33 6.90
N TYR A 247 -14.86 12.58 7.37
CA TYR A 247 -14.81 13.76 6.49
C TYR A 247 -13.71 14.78 6.83
N VAL A 248 -13.02 14.68 7.98
CA VAL A 248 -12.10 15.75 8.42
C VAL A 248 -10.78 15.67 7.68
N TYR A 249 -10.29 16.82 7.24
CA TYR A 249 -8.95 16.94 6.69
C TYR A 249 -7.91 17.11 7.79
N GLY A 250 -6.74 16.47 7.65
CA GLY A 250 -5.61 16.68 8.56
C GLY A 250 -5.89 16.32 10.02
N ASN A 251 -6.86 15.45 10.32
CA ASN A 251 -7.37 15.19 11.67
C ASN A 251 -7.83 16.49 12.40
N SER A 252 -8.40 17.44 11.66
CA SER A 252 -8.74 18.79 12.12
C SER A 252 -7.54 19.61 12.62
N ASN A 253 -6.32 19.21 12.29
CA ASN A 253 -5.06 19.94 12.56
C ASN A 253 -4.25 20.14 11.27
N PRO A 254 -4.80 20.87 10.28
CA PRO A 254 -4.21 21.07 8.95
C PRO A 254 -2.88 21.85 8.95
N VAL A 255 -2.58 22.59 10.02
CA VAL A 255 -1.31 23.33 10.11
C VAL A 255 -0.11 22.43 10.39
N ASN A 256 -0.34 21.21 10.91
CA ASN A 256 0.69 20.23 11.20
C ASN A 256 0.55 18.95 10.37
N ASN A 257 -0.61 18.74 9.75
CA ASN A 257 -0.92 17.52 9.04
C ASN A 257 -1.43 17.80 7.62
N ILE A 258 -1.03 16.93 6.68
CA ILE A 258 -1.52 16.91 5.30
C ILE A 258 -2.22 15.58 5.02
N ASP A 259 -2.99 15.48 3.93
CA ASP A 259 -3.48 14.21 3.38
C ASP A 259 -3.04 14.05 1.92
N PRO A 260 -1.87 13.45 1.65
CA PRO A 260 -1.31 13.28 0.31
C PRO A 260 -1.96 12.11 -0.46
N SER A 261 -3.18 11.77 -0.15
CA SER A 261 -3.88 10.69 -0.85
C SER A 261 -5.37 10.93 -0.95
N GLY A 262 -5.87 11.89 -0.16
CA GLY A 262 -7.27 12.06 0.10
C GLY A 262 -7.85 10.84 0.79
N LEU A 263 -7.12 10.12 1.64
CA LEU A 263 -7.62 8.99 2.44
C LEU A 263 -6.94 8.89 3.82
N TYR A 264 -5.79 9.54 4.01
CA TYR A 264 -4.98 9.36 5.22
C TYR A 264 -4.20 10.62 5.56
N SER A 265 -4.39 11.06 6.80
CA SER A 265 -3.64 12.19 7.35
C SER A 265 -2.23 11.77 7.82
N VAL A 266 -1.22 12.57 7.47
CA VAL A 266 0.18 12.45 7.91
C VAL A 266 0.66 13.75 8.53
N GLY A 267 1.48 13.65 9.58
CA GLY A 267 2.14 14.83 10.17
C GLY A 267 3.37 15.29 9.38
N GLU A 268 3.71 16.58 9.49
CA GLU A 268 4.81 17.25 8.78
C GLU A 268 6.16 16.49 8.87
N ALA A 269 6.56 16.06 10.07
CA ALA A 269 7.80 15.30 10.28
C ALA A 269 7.74 13.85 9.74
N MET A 270 6.55 13.32 9.52
CA MET A 270 6.31 11.95 9.03
C MET A 270 6.08 11.92 7.51
N ALA A 271 5.63 13.03 6.90
CA ALA A 271 5.32 13.15 5.48
C ALA A 271 6.53 12.82 4.57
N ALA A 272 7.74 13.22 4.95
CA ALA A 272 8.95 12.95 4.16
C ALA A 272 9.32 11.45 4.04
N SER A 273 8.81 10.57 4.92
CA SER A 273 9.15 9.13 4.93
C SER A 273 7.97 8.18 4.73
N THR A 274 6.73 8.56 5.07
CA THR A 274 5.59 7.62 5.20
C THR A 274 4.59 7.60 4.05
N ILE A 275 4.67 8.54 3.10
CA ILE A 275 3.63 8.63 2.07
C ILE A 275 3.59 7.36 1.19
N ALA A 276 4.74 6.73 0.96
CA ALA A 276 4.82 5.46 0.23
C ALA A 276 4.13 4.32 1.01
N ASP A 277 4.36 4.23 2.31
CA ASP A 277 3.79 3.17 3.17
C ASP A 277 2.26 3.32 3.33
N ILE A 278 1.78 4.56 3.34
CA ILE A 278 0.34 4.87 3.49
C ILE A 278 -0.42 4.62 2.19
N LEU A 279 0.17 4.93 1.04
CA LEU A 279 -0.42 4.60 -0.25
C LEU A 279 -0.42 3.09 -0.52
N ASN A 280 0.57 2.36 0.01
CA ASN A 280 0.54 0.90 0.06
C ASN A 280 -0.65 0.38 0.91
N GLN A 281 -0.92 0.99 2.07
CA GLN A 281 -2.05 0.63 2.91
C GLN A 281 -3.42 0.91 2.24
N ILE A 282 -3.55 2.03 1.52
CA ILE A 282 -4.77 2.35 0.74
C ILE A 282 -5.05 1.30 -0.31
N GLN A 283 -4.06 1.01 -1.16
CA GLN A 283 -4.22 0.03 -2.25
C GLN A 283 -4.53 -1.35 -1.69
N PHE A 284 -3.91 -1.70 -0.57
CA PHE A 284 -4.20 -2.90 0.16
C PHE A 284 -5.67 -2.95 0.61
N ASP A 285 -6.17 -1.91 1.30
CA ASP A 285 -7.55 -1.88 1.80
C ASP A 285 -8.59 -1.93 0.67
N GLN A 286 -8.37 -1.24 -0.45
CA GLN A 286 -9.21 -1.34 -1.64
C GLN A 286 -9.21 -2.76 -2.23
N GLY A 287 -8.04 -3.41 -2.33
CA GLY A 287 -7.92 -4.81 -2.72
C GLY A 287 -8.67 -5.75 -1.78
N MET A 288 -8.62 -5.47 -0.47
CA MET A 288 -9.33 -6.27 0.53
C MET A 288 -10.84 -6.08 0.47
N GLN A 289 -11.34 -4.90 0.14
CA GLN A 289 -12.77 -4.69 -0.13
C GLN A 289 -13.24 -5.50 -1.35
N ALA A 290 -12.44 -5.56 -2.42
CA ALA A 290 -12.74 -6.42 -3.57
C ALA A 290 -12.78 -7.91 -3.19
N VAL A 291 -11.84 -8.39 -2.35
CA VAL A 291 -11.84 -9.78 -1.83
C VAL A 291 -13.10 -10.05 -0.99
N ARG A 292 -13.55 -9.10 -0.16
CA ARG A 292 -14.78 -9.22 0.62
C ARG A 292 -16.03 -9.31 -0.27
N LEU A 293 -16.12 -8.44 -1.29
CA LEU A 293 -17.24 -8.39 -2.24
C LEU A 293 -17.33 -9.64 -3.11
N ILE A 294 -16.19 -10.15 -3.59
CA ILE A 294 -16.12 -11.34 -4.45
C ILE A 294 -16.32 -12.63 -3.63
N GLY A 295 -15.78 -12.69 -2.41
CA GLY A 295 -15.70 -13.91 -1.60
C GLY A 295 -16.83 -14.13 -0.58
N GLY A 296 -17.75 -13.18 -0.40
CA GLY A 296 -18.80 -13.25 0.61
C GLY A 296 -18.23 -13.49 2.03
N SER A 297 -18.80 -14.43 2.79
CA SER A 297 -18.37 -14.71 4.18
C SER A 297 -16.93 -15.22 4.31
N GLN A 298 -16.41 -15.93 3.29
CA GLN A 298 -15.02 -16.38 3.28
C GLN A 298 -14.06 -15.25 2.87
N GLY A 299 -14.50 -14.36 1.98
CA GLY A 299 -13.78 -13.13 1.65
C GLY A 299 -13.61 -12.20 2.86
N SER A 300 -14.62 -12.12 3.74
CA SER A 300 -14.54 -11.35 4.98
C SER A 300 -13.57 -11.92 6.01
N GLU A 301 -13.55 -13.24 6.21
CA GLU A 301 -12.60 -13.88 7.14
C GLU A 301 -11.16 -13.73 6.64
N MET A 302 -10.94 -13.95 5.34
CA MET A 302 -9.64 -13.80 4.71
C MET A 302 -9.14 -12.36 4.75
N ALA A 303 -10.06 -11.40 4.60
CA ALA A 303 -9.70 -10.01 4.68
C ALA A 303 -9.29 -9.55 6.08
N SER A 304 -9.90 -10.13 7.11
CA SER A 304 -9.49 -9.90 8.50
C SER A 304 -8.08 -10.44 8.79
N VAL A 305 -7.67 -11.53 8.16
CA VAL A 305 -6.33 -12.12 8.36
C VAL A 305 -5.27 -11.30 7.62
N MET A 306 -5.54 -10.92 6.37
CA MET A 306 -4.58 -10.17 5.55
C MET A 306 -4.30 -8.78 6.12
N SER A 307 -5.30 -8.05 6.62
CA SER A 307 -5.10 -6.74 7.27
C SER A 307 -4.21 -6.78 8.52
N SER A 308 -3.96 -7.96 9.09
CA SER A 308 -3.07 -8.12 10.24
C SER A 308 -1.58 -8.32 9.89
N VAL A 309 -1.23 -8.41 8.59
CA VAL A 309 0.11 -8.79 8.11
C VAL A 309 0.90 -7.61 7.51
N LEU A 310 0.28 -6.43 7.33
CA LEU A 310 0.90 -5.30 6.61
C LEU A 310 1.92 -4.52 7.46
N VAL A 311 3.17 -5.01 7.52
CA VAL A 311 4.28 -4.25 8.14
C VAL A 311 5.49 -4.07 7.21
N ALA A 312 5.60 -4.66 6.01
CA ALA A 312 6.91 -4.66 5.33
C ALA A 312 6.98 -4.91 3.79
N ALA A 313 6.10 -4.41 2.93
CA ALA A 313 6.24 -4.63 1.46
C ALA A 313 6.10 -3.36 0.61
N THR A 314 6.90 -3.24 -0.45
CA THR A 314 6.92 -2.12 -1.43
C THR A 314 6.09 -2.43 -2.69
N VAL A 315 5.63 -1.38 -3.38
CA VAL A 315 4.66 -1.39 -4.52
C VAL A 315 4.87 -2.47 -5.61
N PRO A 316 6.10 -2.78 -6.09
CA PRO A 316 6.26 -3.71 -7.22
C PRO A 316 5.85 -5.15 -6.89
N ASP A 317 6.10 -5.60 -5.66
CA ASP A 317 5.84 -6.98 -5.24
C ASP A 317 4.33 -7.25 -5.06
N PHE A 318 3.54 -6.20 -4.81
CA PHE A 318 2.09 -6.29 -4.60
C PHE A 318 1.30 -6.46 -5.90
N LEU A 319 1.68 -5.75 -6.97
CA LEU A 319 0.98 -5.81 -8.26
C LEU A 319 1.15 -7.17 -8.95
N ASP A 320 2.33 -7.79 -8.80
CA ASP A 320 2.61 -9.14 -9.29
C ASP A 320 1.93 -10.22 -8.42
N ALA A 321 1.78 -9.98 -7.11
CA ALA A 321 0.99 -10.84 -6.23
C ALA A 321 -0.51 -10.82 -6.58
N MET A 322 -1.09 -9.65 -6.89
CA MET A 322 -2.51 -9.51 -7.26
C MET A 322 -2.85 -10.15 -8.63
N LYS A 323 -1.96 -10.00 -9.62
CA LYS A 323 -2.11 -10.67 -10.93
C LYS A 323 -2.05 -12.19 -10.81
N SER A 324 -1.12 -12.69 -9.99
CA SER A 324 -0.99 -14.13 -9.69
C SER A 324 -2.23 -14.67 -8.96
N PHE A 325 -2.90 -13.85 -8.14
CA PHE A 325 -4.03 -14.29 -7.33
C PHE A 325 -5.36 -14.35 -8.08
N THR A 326 -5.58 -13.45 -9.04
CA THR A 326 -6.76 -13.48 -9.92
C THR A 326 -6.76 -14.77 -10.76
N GLN A 327 -5.57 -15.28 -11.08
CA GLN A 327 -5.35 -16.57 -11.73
C GLN A 327 -5.63 -17.75 -10.79
N LEU A 328 -5.18 -17.69 -9.54
CA LEU A 328 -5.43 -18.70 -8.49
C LEU A 328 -6.92 -18.85 -8.09
N ALA A 329 -7.68 -17.75 -8.07
CA ALA A 329 -9.12 -17.78 -7.75
C ALA A 329 -9.94 -18.52 -8.81
N SER A 330 -9.48 -18.53 -10.08
CA SER A 330 -10.10 -19.29 -11.16
C SER A 330 -9.80 -20.81 -11.09
N GLU A 331 -8.68 -21.19 -10.48
CA GLU A 331 -8.20 -22.58 -10.37
C GLU A 331 -8.60 -23.26 -9.03
N GLY A 332 -8.91 -22.48 -7.99
CA GLY A 332 -9.13 -22.96 -6.62
C GLY A 332 -10.44 -23.73 -6.33
N SER A 333 -11.45 -23.68 -7.21
CA SER A 333 -12.74 -24.34 -6.90
C SER A 333 -12.72 -25.88 -7.01
N GLY A 334 -11.70 -26.47 -7.64
CA GLY A 334 -11.59 -27.92 -7.84
C GLY A 334 -10.86 -28.68 -6.73
N ILE A 335 -9.94 -28.03 -6.01
CA ILE A 335 -8.94 -28.72 -5.16
C ILE A 335 -9.46 -28.96 -3.72
N ALA A 336 -10.29 -28.08 -3.19
CA ALA A 336 -10.84 -28.20 -1.83
C ALA A 336 -11.69 -29.48 -1.62
N ARG A 337 -12.28 -30.03 -2.70
CA ARG A 337 -13.03 -31.29 -2.66
C ARG A 337 -12.16 -32.55 -2.63
N SER A 338 -10.90 -32.50 -3.08
CA SER A 338 -10.02 -33.67 -3.11
C SER A 338 -9.21 -33.86 -1.81
N ILE A 339 -8.85 -32.75 -1.15
CA ILE A 339 -8.00 -32.74 0.05
C ILE A 339 -8.71 -33.31 1.28
N LEU A 340 -10.04 -33.16 1.39
CA LEU A 340 -10.78 -33.65 2.56
C LEU A 340 -10.80 -35.19 2.67
N ASN A 341 -10.50 -35.93 1.58
CA ASN A 341 -10.61 -37.39 1.53
C ASN A 341 -9.28 -38.16 1.75
N GLN A 342 -8.12 -37.50 1.93
CA GLN A 342 -6.83 -38.19 2.16
C GLN A 342 -6.24 -37.91 3.56
N LYS A 343 -6.75 -38.60 4.59
CA LYS A 343 -6.17 -38.61 5.96
C LYS A 343 -5.14 -39.74 6.19
N LYS A 344 -4.03 -39.41 6.86
CA LYS A 344 -3.05 -40.22 7.68
C LYS A 344 -2.05 -41.19 6.99
N LYS A 345 -0.73 -40.90 7.11
CA LYS A 345 0.39 -41.89 7.05
C LYS A 345 1.51 -41.59 8.09
N VAL A 346 2.14 -42.64 8.62
CA VAL A 346 3.29 -42.66 9.56
C VAL A 346 4.51 -43.25 8.79
N LEU A 347 5.72 -42.71 8.99
CA LEU A 347 6.97 -43.14 8.31
C LEU A 347 7.52 -44.46 8.88
N LYS A 348 8.16 -45.30 8.06
CA LYS A 348 8.80 -46.59 8.41
C LYS A 348 10.15 -46.73 7.70
N PHE A 349 11.17 -47.31 8.35
CA PHE A 349 12.54 -47.54 7.85
C PHE A 349 12.90 -49.04 7.90
N GLU A 350 13.84 -49.49 7.07
CA GLU A 350 14.26 -50.89 6.96
C GLU A 350 15.69 -51.12 7.54
N PRO A 351 16.00 -52.33 8.05
CA PRO A 351 17.35 -52.64 8.55
C PRO A 351 18.43 -52.49 7.46
N GLY A 352 19.39 -51.59 7.66
CA GLY A 352 20.46 -51.30 6.71
C GLY A 352 20.42 -49.89 6.10
N ASP A 353 19.37 -49.13 6.39
CA ASP A 353 19.29 -47.70 6.04
C ASP A 353 20.34 -46.88 6.81
N LEU A 354 20.98 -45.93 6.13
CA LEU A 354 22.07 -45.10 6.66
C LEU A 354 21.60 -43.67 6.92
N VAL A 355 21.93 -43.07 8.07
CA VAL A 355 21.48 -41.73 8.48
C VAL A 355 22.66 -40.78 8.74
N TYR A 356 22.63 -39.60 8.13
CA TYR A 356 23.67 -38.56 8.15
C TYR A 356 23.11 -37.19 8.58
N GLY A 357 23.84 -36.41 9.39
CA GLY A 357 23.42 -35.05 9.80
C GLY A 357 24.35 -34.38 10.84
N PRO A 358 24.14 -33.09 11.18
CA PRO A 358 25.01 -32.33 12.09
C PRO A 358 24.94 -32.87 13.53
N SER A 359 26.07 -33.37 14.05
CA SER A 359 26.08 -34.25 15.23
C SER A 359 25.78 -33.61 16.60
N ALA A 360 25.42 -32.32 16.66
CA ALA A 360 25.36 -31.57 17.92
C ALA A 360 24.02 -31.66 18.67
N GLY A 361 22.98 -32.27 18.09
CA GLY A 361 21.64 -32.33 18.69
C GLY A 361 21.19 -33.74 19.07
N GLY A 362 20.43 -33.86 20.16
CA GLY A 362 19.80 -35.13 20.59
C GLY A 362 18.77 -35.70 19.60
N GLU A 363 18.44 -34.97 18.53
CA GLU A 363 17.44 -35.33 17.53
C GLU A 363 17.89 -36.46 16.59
N LEU A 364 19.13 -36.40 16.10
CA LEU A 364 19.73 -37.49 15.31
C LEU A 364 19.79 -38.81 16.10
N ARG A 365 20.03 -38.73 17.41
CA ARG A 365 20.03 -39.91 18.30
C ARG A 365 18.62 -40.51 18.42
N LYS A 366 17.58 -39.67 18.47
CA LYS A 366 16.17 -40.14 18.47
C LYS A 366 15.76 -40.78 17.15
N LEU A 367 16.20 -40.23 16.02
CA LEU A 367 16.00 -40.82 14.68
C LEU A 367 16.63 -42.21 14.60
N ASN A 368 17.86 -42.36 15.08
CA ASN A 368 18.59 -43.62 15.10
C ASN A 368 17.93 -44.69 16.02
N ASP A 369 17.58 -44.30 17.26
CA ASP A 369 16.98 -45.21 18.25
C ASP A 369 15.57 -45.69 17.84
N ALA A 370 14.84 -44.91 17.02
CA ALA A 370 13.55 -45.30 16.45
C ALA A 370 13.64 -46.19 15.20
N ALA A 371 14.81 -46.26 14.55
CA ALA A 371 14.95 -46.76 13.17
C ALA A 371 15.86 -48.01 13.01
N GLY A 372 16.63 -48.42 14.03
CA GLY A 372 17.47 -49.63 13.95
C GLY A 372 18.66 -49.55 12.98
N GLY A 373 18.99 -48.37 12.45
CA GLY A 373 20.17 -48.12 11.63
C GLY A 373 21.46 -48.00 12.46
N GLU A 374 22.62 -48.05 11.80
CA GLU A 374 23.92 -47.83 12.45
C GLU A 374 24.34 -46.34 12.40
N ARG A 375 24.79 -45.83 13.55
CA ARG A 375 25.23 -44.44 13.73
C ARG A 375 26.69 -44.25 13.29
N LEU A 376 26.96 -43.40 12.31
CA LEU A 376 28.31 -42.96 11.95
C LEU A 376 28.62 -41.57 12.55
N ASN A 377 28.83 -41.48 13.87
CA ASN A 377 29.12 -40.19 14.52
C ASN A 377 30.62 -39.89 14.76
N ASN A 378 31.49 -40.78 14.32
CA ASN A 378 32.90 -40.58 13.98
C ASN A 378 33.25 -41.86 13.23
N PHE A 379 33.93 -41.78 12.07
CA PHE A 379 34.20 -42.97 11.24
C PHE A 379 34.84 -44.08 12.09
N SER A 380 34.08 -45.12 12.42
CA SER A 380 34.51 -46.35 13.07
C SER A 380 33.50 -47.44 12.70
N LYS A 381 34.03 -48.48 12.05
CA LYS A 381 33.37 -49.45 11.17
C LYS A 381 32.97 -50.73 11.90
N PRO A 382 32.02 -51.52 11.37
CA PRO A 382 32.07 -52.98 11.40
C PRO A 382 33.26 -53.49 10.55
N MET A 383 33.95 -54.51 11.06
CA MET A 383 35.15 -55.12 10.47
C MET A 383 34.89 -55.57 9.03
N GLU A 384 35.51 -54.90 8.04
CA GLU A 384 36.12 -55.47 6.81
C GLU A 384 36.33 -54.48 5.65
N LEU A 385 36.14 -53.18 5.83
CA LEU A 385 36.42 -52.21 4.76
C LEU A 385 37.48 -51.19 5.22
N THR A 386 38.46 -50.83 4.39
CA THR A 386 39.54 -49.86 4.73
C THR A 386 39.14 -48.38 4.57
N ILE A 387 40.05 -47.48 4.99
CA ILE A 387 39.85 -46.02 5.18
C ILE A 387 39.86 -45.30 3.82
N GLY A 388 38.72 -44.67 3.50
CA GLY A 388 38.35 -44.12 2.19
C GLY A 388 37.14 -44.91 1.66
N GLU A 389 35.98 -44.38 1.29
CA GLU A 389 35.54 -43.01 0.98
C GLU A 389 34.00 -42.99 1.13
N PHE A 390 33.39 -41.93 1.68
CA PHE A 390 32.06 -41.56 1.18
C PHE A 390 32.36 -40.97 -0.20
N SER A 391 32.44 -41.82 -1.21
CA SER A 391 32.76 -41.43 -2.57
C SER A 391 31.54 -41.55 -3.45
N ILE A 392 31.66 -40.89 -4.60
CA ILE A 392 30.80 -41.12 -5.75
C ILE A 392 30.63 -42.62 -6.03
N GLU A 393 31.67 -43.45 -5.86
CA GLU A 393 31.58 -44.90 -6.07
C GLU A 393 30.68 -45.61 -5.05
N MET A 394 30.71 -45.20 -3.77
CA MET A 394 29.79 -45.72 -2.74
C MET A 394 28.35 -45.29 -3.04
N LEU A 395 28.13 -44.03 -3.41
CA LEU A 395 26.82 -43.54 -3.82
C LEU A 395 26.32 -44.32 -5.03
N ASP A 396 27.14 -44.50 -6.06
CA ASP A 396 26.73 -45.26 -7.24
C ASP A 396 26.41 -46.73 -6.92
N SER A 397 27.02 -47.31 -5.88
CA SER A 397 26.73 -48.68 -5.43
C SER A 397 25.34 -48.86 -4.82
N ILE A 398 24.73 -47.81 -4.25
CA ILE A 398 23.40 -47.90 -3.60
C ILE A 398 22.24 -47.76 -4.58
N LYS A 399 22.46 -47.22 -5.79
CA LYS A 399 21.44 -46.99 -6.84
C LYS A 399 20.60 -48.23 -7.17
N ASN A 400 21.20 -49.41 -7.00
CA ASN A 400 20.59 -50.70 -7.33
C ASN A 400 20.29 -51.57 -6.10
N THR A 401 20.32 -50.98 -4.90
CA THR A 401 20.02 -51.68 -3.64
C THR A 401 18.68 -51.21 -3.09
N SER A 402 18.09 -51.99 -2.18
CA SER A 402 16.91 -51.56 -1.42
C SER A 402 17.25 -50.58 -0.29
N ASN A 403 18.54 -50.34 -0.05
CA ASN A 403 19.01 -49.53 1.08
C ASN A 403 18.82 -48.05 0.76
N LYS A 404 18.51 -47.27 1.79
CA LYS A 404 18.33 -45.82 1.67
C LYS A 404 19.37 -45.05 2.47
N ILE A 405 19.75 -43.89 1.94
CA ILE A 405 20.58 -42.89 2.60
C ILE A 405 19.71 -41.71 2.98
N HIS A 406 19.78 -41.35 4.25
CA HIS A 406 18.97 -40.34 4.88
C HIS A 406 19.86 -39.17 5.31
N PHE A 407 19.57 -37.96 4.86
CA PHE A 407 20.28 -36.74 5.22
C PHE A 407 19.38 -35.82 6.04
N ASP A 408 19.78 -35.55 7.27
CA ASP A 408 19.14 -34.58 8.15
C ASP A 408 19.85 -33.23 8.03
N LEU A 409 19.15 -32.26 7.45
CA LEU A 409 19.61 -30.90 7.20
C LEU A 409 18.82 -29.88 8.03
N THR A 410 18.09 -30.33 9.05
CA THR A 410 17.07 -29.58 9.81
C THR A 410 17.57 -28.29 10.49
N HIS A 411 18.88 -28.05 10.56
CA HIS A 411 19.45 -26.82 11.18
C HIS A 411 20.57 -26.23 10.32
N VAL A 412 20.49 -26.42 9.00
CA VAL A 412 21.48 -25.96 8.05
C VAL A 412 20.99 -24.67 7.39
N GLU A 413 21.51 -23.53 7.86
CA GLU A 413 21.07 -22.19 7.42
C GLU A 413 21.60 -21.79 6.03
N ASP A 414 22.61 -22.50 5.51
CA ASP A 414 23.36 -22.10 4.30
C ASP A 414 23.46 -23.22 3.25
N LEU A 415 22.30 -23.78 2.87
CA LEU A 415 22.20 -24.94 1.96
C LEU A 415 22.77 -24.66 0.57
N ASP A 416 22.55 -23.47 0.02
CA ASP A 416 22.98 -23.13 -1.34
C ASP A 416 24.50 -23.13 -1.46
N ASN A 417 25.22 -22.55 -0.49
CA ASN A 417 26.67 -22.59 -0.48
C ASN A 417 27.21 -24.00 -0.16
N ILE A 418 26.43 -24.86 0.51
CA ILE A 418 26.82 -26.26 0.73
C ILE A 418 26.76 -27.07 -0.57
N PHE A 419 25.68 -26.93 -1.34
CA PHE A 419 25.56 -27.58 -2.66
C PHE A 419 26.56 -27.03 -3.68
N GLN A 420 26.93 -25.75 -3.56
CA GLN A 420 27.97 -25.12 -4.38
C GLN A 420 29.39 -25.43 -3.89
N GLY A 421 29.54 -25.91 -2.66
CA GLY A 421 30.82 -26.28 -2.06
C GLY A 421 31.66 -25.13 -1.56
N THR A 422 31.03 -23.99 -1.30
CA THR A 422 31.61 -22.73 -0.84
C THR A 422 31.38 -22.49 0.66
N SER A 423 30.53 -23.28 1.32
CA SER A 423 30.22 -23.11 2.74
C SER A 423 31.36 -23.54 3.65
N THR A 424 31.64 -22.71 4.66
CA THR A 424 32.61 -22.98 5.74
C THR A 424 31.99 -23.64 6.97
N GLN A 425 30.65 -23.73 7.03
CA GLN A 425 29.92 -24.27 8.19
C GLN A 425 30.03 -25.80 8.32
N PHE A 426 30.31 -26.51 7.22
CA PHE A 426 30.59 -27.95 7.22
C PHE A 426 32.09 -28.23 7.18
N ASN A 427 32.80 -27.99 8.29
CA ASN A 427 34.23 -28.29 8.33
C ASN A 427 34.56 -29.80 8.48
N HIS A 428 33.58 -30.72 8.41
CA HIS A 428 33.84 -32.16 8.45
C HIS A 428 32.96 -32.99 7.49
N LYS A 429 33.54 -33.32 6.32
CA LYS A 429 33.42 -34.58 5.56
C LYS A 429 32.04 -35.04 5.06
N ILE A 430 31.27 -34.14 4.46
CA ILE A 430 30.62 -34.46 3.18
C ILE A 430 31.38 -33.59 2.20
N THR A 431 32.20 -34.15 1.32
CA THR A 431 32.83 -33.26 0.34
C THR A 431 31.69 -32.77 -0.55
N SER A 432 31.67 -31.47 -0.79
CA SER A 432 30.67 -30.82 -1.64
C SER A 432 30.55 -31.44 -3.04
N MET A 433 31.54 -32.26 -3.44
CA MET A 433 31.50 -33.10 -4.63
C MET A 433 30.45 -34.22 -4.56
N GLU A 434 30.20 -34.87 -3.41
CA GLU A 434 29.22 -35.96 -3.31
C GLU A 434 27.77 -35.44 -3.34
N LEU A 435 27.47 -34.34 -2.63
CA LEU A 435 26.15 -33.70 -2.72
C LEU A 435 25.89 -33.12 -4.11
N ARG A 436 26.94 -32.60 -4.76
CA ARG A 436 26.87 -32.17 -6.16
C ARG A 436 26.61 -33.35 -7.09
N HIS A 437 27.28 -34.49 -6.89
CA HIS A 437 27.04 -35.70 -7.68
C HIS A 437 25.61 -36.23 -7.53
N ILE A 438 25.04 -36.19 -6.31
CA ILE A 438 23.63 -36.53 -6.08
C ILE A 438 22.71 -35.55 -6.82
N LYS A 439 22.99 -34.24 -6.77
CA LYS A 439 22.19 -33.21 -7.47
C LYS A 439 22.25 -33.37 -8.99
N GLU A 440 23.44 -33.57 -9.55
CA GLU A 440 23.66 -33.73 -10.99
C GLU A 440 23.05 -35.04 -11.54
N ASN A 441 22.93 -36.08 -10.69
CA ASN A 441 22.39 -37.39 -11.07
C ASN A 441 21.11 -37.74 -10.28
N TRP A 442 20.29 -36.73 -9.93
CA TRP A 442 19.16 -36.91 -9.01
C TRP A 442 18.20 -38.03 -9.41
N GLU A 443 17.96 -38.20 -10.71
CA GLU A 443 17.06 -39.24 -11.21
C GLU A 443 17.49 -40.66 -10.85
N ASP A 444 18.80 -40.91 -10.70
CA ASP A 444 19.34 -42.20 -10.27
C ASP A 444 19.24 -42.42 -8.75
N PHE A 445 19.07 -41.34 -7.98
CA PHE A 445 19.18 -41.34 -6.53
C PHE A 445 17.86 -41.09 -5.81
N LYS A 446 16.85 -40.53 -6.49
CA LYS A 446 15.58 -40.08 -5.91
C LYS A 446 14.83 -41.12 -5.08
N ASP A 447 15.05 -42.40 -5.36
CA ASP A 447 14.38 -43.51 -4.67
C ASP A 447 15.19 -44.05 -3.47
N ASN A 448 16.49 -43.79 -3.45
CA ASN A 448 17.44 -44.27 -2.45
C ASN A 448 17.99 -43.18 -1.55
N VAL A 449 17.88 -41.89 -1.91
CA VAL A 449 18.38 -40.76 -1.11
C VAL A 449 17.21 -39.89 -0.66
N ILE A 450 17.13 -39.68 0.65
CA ILE A 450 16.06 -38.92 1.29
C ILE A 450 16.66 -37.80 2.13
N PHE A 451 16.26 -36.57 1.82
CA PHE A 451 16.62 -35.40 2.60
C PHE A 451 15.50 -35.01 3.56
N TYR A 452 15.87 -34.61 4.77
CA TYR A 452 15.01 -34.07 5.80
C TYR A 452 15.42 -32.63 6.07
N PHE A 453 14.41 -31.77 6.12
CA PHE A 453 14.53 -30.36 6.47
C PHE A 453 13.46 -30.03 7.50
N ASP A 454 13.73 -29.07 8.37
CA ASP A 454 12.63 -28.44 9.09
C ASP A 454 11.93 -27.48 8.13
N VAL A 455 10.62 -27.63 8.00
CA VAL A 455 9.79 -26.54 7.49
C VAL A 455 9.30 -25.84 8.73
N VAL A 456 10.01 -24.79 9.15
CA VAL A 456 9.57 -23.95 10.26
C VAL A 456 8.20 -23.38 9.87
N THR A 457 7.15 -23.98 10.40
CA THR A 457 5.81 -23.40 10.47
C THR A 457 5.54 -23.23 11.95
N ASP A 458 5.25 -22.00 12.36
CA ASP A 458 4.96 -21.69 13.75
C ASP A 458 3.88 -22.65 14.29
N ASN A 459 4.26 -23.36 15.34
CA ASN A 459 3.59 -24.48 16.03
C ASN A 459 4.05 -25.90 15.63
N ASN A 460 5.19 -26.29 16.20
CA ASN A 460 5.56 -27.65 16.65
C ASN A 460 4.61 -28.79 16.19
N ILE A 461 4.96 -29.45 15.08
CA ILE A 461 5.02 -30.91 14.90
C ILE A 461 5.88 -31.18 13.65
N ALA A 462 7.09 -31.68 13.87
CA ALA A 462 7.97 -32.19 12.83
C ALA A 462 7.30 -33.34 12.05
N LYS A 463 7.23 -33.22 10.73
CA LYS A 463 7.04 -34.34 9.80
C LYS A 463 7.80 -34.08 8.51
N GLY A 464 8.95 -34.73 8.36
CA GLY A 464 9.68 -34.80 7.10
C GLY A 464 8.80 -35.35 5.99
N ILE A 465 8.64 -34.56 4.93
CA ILE A 465 7.91 -34.93 3.73
C ILE A 465 8.94 -35.38 2.70
N PRO A 466 8.87 -36.62 2.17
CA PRO A 466 9.57 -36.92 0.94
C PRO A 466 8.87 -36.09 -0.15
N ILE A 467 9.63 -35.35 -0.96
CA ILE A 467 9.08 -34.71 -2.16
C ILE A 467 9.62 -35.47 -3.39
N PRO A 468 9.00 -36.60 -3.78
CA PRO A 468 9.18 -37.13 -5.12
C PRO A 468 8.36 -36.29 -6.10
N GLY A 469 9.01 -35.78 -7.15
CA GLY A 469 8.33 -35.18 -8.30
C GLY A 469 7.96 -33.70 -8.18
N LYS A 470 8.64 -32.92 -7.33
CA LYS A 470 8.79 -31.49 -7.63
C LYS A 470 10.20 -31.28 -8.14
N ASP A 471 10.26 -30.85 -9.37
CA ASP A 471 11.47 -30.43 -10.05
C ASP A 471 12.30 -29.55 -9.12
N PHE A 472 13.58 -29.86 -8.99
CA PHE A 472 14.59 -28.90 -8.57
C PHE A 472 14.45 -27.70 -9.52
N ILE A 473 13.74 -26.67 -9.08
CA ILE A 473 13.80 -25.39 -9.77
C ILE A 473 15.23 -24.90 -9.53
N PRO A 474 16.03 -24.70 -10.59
CA PRO A 474 17.37 -24.16 -10.44
C PRO A 474 17.24 -22.75 -9.86
N PHE A 475 18.05 -22.47 -8.83
CA PHE A 475 18.47 -21.09 -8.55
C PHE A 475 19.28 -20.56 -9.72
#